data_AF-A0A1T4TD87-F1
#
_entry.id   AF-A0A1T4TD87-F1
#
_cell.length_a   1.000
_cell.length_b   1.000
_cell.length_c   1.000
_cell.angle_alpha   90.00
_cell.angle_beta   90.00
_cell.angle_gamma   90.00
#
_symmetry.space_group_name_H-M   'P 1'
#
loop_
_entity.id
_entity.type
_entity.pdbx_description
1 polymer ?
#
loop_
_entity_poly.entity_id
_entity_poly.type
_entity_poly.pdbx_seq_one_letter_code
_entity_poly.pdbx_strand_id
1 'polypeptide(L)' 'MKLHKLGTTSNAGKCPTLYEMERGDIIVQGYRLTDPEALAQLEDVLPNETFVVVPRELMTRFAPKE' A
#
# COMPACT_ATOMS: atom_id res chain seq x y z
N MET A 1 -5.37 -7.10 -16.76
CA MET A 1 -5.50 -6.12 -15.67
C MET A 1 -4.61 -4.93 -15.99
N LYS A 2 -5.15 -3.71 -15.92
CA LYS A 2 -4.39 -2.48 -15.99
C LYS A 2 -4.35 -1.79 -14.63
N LEU A 3 -3.24 -1.12 -14.34
CA LEU A 3 -3.02 -0.33 -13.13
C LEU A 3 -2.84 1.13 -13.51
N HIS A 4 -3.60 2.00 -12.86
CA HIS A 4 -3.50 3.45 -12.99
C HIS A 4 -2.78 3.99 -11.76
N LYS A 5 -1.67 4.72 -11.97
CA LYS A 5 -0.92 5.31 -10.85
C LYS A 5 -1.71 6.51 -10.31
N LEU A 6 -2.09 6.45 -9.04
CA LEU A 6 -2.77 7.54 -8.34
C LEU A 6 -1.77 8.56 -7.77
N GLY A 7 -0.66 8.10 -7.22
CA GLY A 7 0.33 9.02 -6.66
C GLY A 7 1.43 8.38 -5.83
N THR A 8 2.41 9.19 -5.45
CA THR A 8 3.50 8.81 -4.54
C THR A 8 3.93 10.03 -3.73
N THR A 9 4.27 9.83 -2.47
CA THR A 9 4.89 10.86 -1.61
C THR A 9 6.42 10.81 -1.66
N SER A 10 6.99 10.01 -2.56
CA SER A 10 8.43 9.85 -2.69
C SER A 10 9.08 10.96 -3.51
N ASN A 11 9.80 11.86 -2.86
CA ASN A 11 10.59 12.90 -3.54
C ASN A 11 11.91 12.40 -4.16
N ALA A 12 12.33 11.14 -3.90
CA ALA A 12 13.64 10.61 -4.32
C ALA A 12 13.61 9.16 -4.86
N GLY A 13 12.50 8.75 -5.48
CA GLY A 13 12.38 7.43 -6.12
C GLY A 13 12.25 6.21 -5.19
N LYS A 14 11.98 6.40 -3.88
CA LYS A 14 11.74 5.32 -2.92
C LYS A 14 10.29 5.37 -2.43
N CYS A 15 9.52 4.35 -2.81
CA CYS A 15 8.21 3.93 -2.30
C CYS A 15 7.74 4.56 -0.97
N PRO A 16 6.43 4.82 -0.79
CA PRO A 16 5.34 4.07 -1.42
C PRO A 16 4.60 4.75 -2.59
N THR A 17 3.90 3.94 -3.38
CA THR A 17 3.07 4.38 -4.52
C THR A 17 1.69 3.74 -4.45
N LEU A 18 0.67 4.53 -4.73
CA LEU A 18 -0.72 4.08 -4.82
C LEU A 18 -1.12 3.89 -6.29
N TYR A 19 -1.80 2.78 -6.56
CA TYR A 19 -2.39 2.46 -7.85
C TYR A 19 -3.86 2.09 -7.67
N GLU A 20 -4.62 2.24 -8.73
CA GLU A 20 -6.00 1.82 -8.84
C GLU A 20 -6.15 0.86 -10.02
N MET A 21 -6.92 -0.20 -9.80
CA MET A 21 -7.35 -1.10 -10.85
C MET A 21 -8.62 -0.60 -11.53
N GLU A 22 -8.88 -1.07 -12.74
CA GLU A 22 -10.07 -0.69 -13.53
C GLU A 22 -11.42 -0.91 -12.81
N ARG A 23 -11.47 -1.71 -11.74
CA ARG A 23 -12.69 -1.98 -10.94
C ARG A 23 -12.76 -1.18 -9.63
N GLY A 24 -11.82 -0.26 -9.39
CA GLY A 24 -11.74 0.54 -8.16
C GLY A 24 -10.90 -0.08 -7.04
N ASP A 25 -10.40 -1.31 -7.20
CA ASP A 25 -9.53 -1.93 -6.21
C ASP A 25 -8.19 -1.16 -6.11
N ILE A 26 -7.77 -0.88 -4.87
CA ILE A 26 -6.56 -0.10 -4.59
C ILE A 26 -5.37 -1.02 -4.35
N ILE A 27 -4.27 -0.76 -5.07
CA ILE A 27 -3.02 -1.48 -4.93
C ILE A 27 -1.97 -0.56 -4.33
N VAL A 28 -1.32 -1.04 -3.27
CA VAL A 28 -0.31 -0.31 -2.51
C VAL A 28 1.06 -0.94 -2.74
N GLN A 29 1.98 -0.19 -3.34
CA GLN A 29 3.38 -0.60 -3.44
C GLN A 29 4.18 0.04 -2.30
N GLY A 30 4.84 -0.79 -1.49
CA GLY A 30 5.65 -0.35 -0.35
C GLY A 30 6.74 -1.36 0.02
N TYR A 31 7.44 -1.09 1.11
CA TYR A 31 8.38 -2.05 1.70
C TYR A 31 7.63 -3.07 2.54
N ARG A 32 7.98 -4.35 2.40
CA ARG A 32 7.38 -5.41 3.21
C ARG A 32 7.66 -5.17 4.69
N LEU A 33 6.65 -5.32 5.53
CA LEU A 33 6.84 -5.42 6.97
C LEU A 33 7.52 -6.76 7.28
N THR A 34 8.73 -6.71 7.83
CA THR A 34 9.54 -7.91 8.14
C THR A 34 9.77 -8.12 9.62
N ASP A 35 9.35 -7.18 10.46
CA ASP A 35 9.48 -7.27 11.91
C ASP A 35 8.54 -8.36 12.46
N PRO A 36 9.07 -9.44 13.05
CA PRO A 36 8.26 -10.54 13.56
C PRO A 36 7.33 -10.11 14.71
N GLU A 37 7.74 -9.16 15.55
CA GLU A 37 6.91 -8.69 16.68
C GLU A 37 5.70 -7.90 16.17
N ALA A 38 5.88 -7.10 15.12
CA ALA A 38 4.81 -6.39 14.46
C ALA A 38 3.87 -7.34 13.68
N LEU A 39 4.43 -8.34 12.99
CA LEU A 39 3.64 -9.33 12.25
C LEU A 39 2.77 -10.19 13.16
N ALA A 40 3.24 -10.51 14.37
CA ALA A 40 2.48 -11.29 15.35
C ALA A 40 1.26 -10.53 15.91
N GLN A 41 1.18 -9.21 15.71
CA GLN A 41 0.05 -8.37 16.13
C GLN A 41 -1.07 -8.28 15.08
N LEU A 42 -0.88 -8.83 13.88
CA LEU A 42 -1.87 -8.81 12.82
C LEU A 42 -2.95 -9.87 13.08
N GLU A 43 -4.21 -9.51 12.86
CA GLU A 43 -5.36 -10.38 13.05
C GLU A 43 -5.83 -10.97 11.71
N ASP A 44 -6.44 -12.16 11.74
CA ASP A 44 -7.06 -12.84 10.59
C ASP A 44 -6.18 -13.03 9.34
N VAL A 45 -4.86 -13.15 9.53
CA VAL A 45 -3.89 -13.29 8.43
C VAL A 45 -4.16 -14.54 7.60
N LEU A 46 -4.40 -14.36 6.30
CA LEU A 46 -4.68 -15.41 5.33
C LEU A 46 -3.41 -15.87 4.58
N PRO A 47 -3.44 -17.10 4.02
CA PRO A 47 -2.37 -17.55 3.13
C PRO A 47 -2.18 -16.59 1.94
N ASN A 48 -0.92 -16.29 1.64
CA ASN A 48 -0.49 -15.41 0.55
C ASN A 48 -0.70 -13.90 0.76
N GLU A 49 -1.07 -13.46 1.97
CA GLU A 49 -1.05 -12.03 2.28
C GLU A 49 0.37 -11.49 2.44
N THR A 50 0.56 -10.22 2.07
CA THR A 50 1.82 -9.51 2.27
C THR A 50 1.53 -8.12 2.80
N PHE A 51 2.14 -7.79 3.94
CA PHE A 51 1.97 -6.50 4.60
C PHE A 51 3.08 -5.55 4.17
N VAL A 52 2.71 -4.33 3.80
CA VAL A 52 3.64 -3.27 3.43
C VAL A 52 3.47 -2.06 4.33
N VAL A 53 4.58 -1.39 4.62
CA VAL A 53 4.56 -0.15 5.39
C VAL A 53 4.35 1.03 4.44
N VAL A 54 3.35 1.86 4.74
CA VAL A 54 3.07 3.09 4.00
C VAL A 54 2.91 4.31 4.92
N PRO A 55 3.57 5.45 4.65
CA PRO A 55 3.24 6.73 5.26
C PRO A 55 1.77 7.08 5.11
N ARG A 56 1.15 7.48 6.23
CA ARG A 56 -0.24 7.96 6.30
C ARG A 56 -0.55 9.05 5.28
N GLU A 57 0.41 9.94 5.02
CA GLU A 57 0.26 11.02 4.06
C GLU A 57 -0.06 10.53 2.64
N LEU A 58 0.45 9.36 2.23
CA LEU A 58 0.13 8.78 0.93
C LEU A 58 -1.38 8.53 0.81
N MET A 59 -2.00 7.98 1.87
CA MET A 59 -3.44 7.72 1.90
C MET A 59 -4.22 9.02 1.92
N THR A 60 -3.86 9.98 2.78
CA THR A 60 -4.61 11.23 2.90
C THR A 60 -4.55 12.09 1.64
N ARG A 61 -3.46 12.04 0.87
CA ARG A 61 -3.28 12.85 -0.34
C ARG A 61 -3.83 12.22 -1.61
N PHE A 62 -3.74 10.89 -1.74
CA PHE A 62 -3.98 10.22 -3.02
C PHE A 62 -5.03 9.11 -2.97
N ALA A 63 -5.50 8.68 -1.80
CA ALA A 63 -6.60 7.72 -1.75
C ALA A 63 -7.88 8.37 -2.28
N PRO A 64 -8.63 7.67 -3.15
CA PRO A 64 -9.94 8.13 -3.58
C PRO A 64 -10.87 8.29 -2.37
N LYS A 65 -11.75 9.29 -2.44
CA LYS A 65 -12.64 9.68 -1.32
C LYS A 65 -14.04 9.07 -1.43
N GLU A 66 -14.32 8.34 -2.51
CA GLU A 66 -15.62 7.79 -2.90
C GLU A 66 -15.44 6.37 -3.42
#